data_AF-A0A843JMR5-F1
#
_entry.id   AF-A0A843JMR5-F1
#
_cell.length_a   1.000
_cell.length_b   1.000
_cell.length_c   1.000
_cell.angle_alpha   90.00
_cell.angle_beta   90.00
_cell.angle_gamma   90.00
#
_symmetry.space_group_name_H-M   'P 1'
#
loop_
_entity.id
_entity.type
_entity.pdbx_description
1 polymer ?
#
loop_
_entity_poly.entity_id
_entity_poly.type
_entity_poly.pdbx_seq_one_letter_code
_entity_poly.pdbx_strand_id
1 'polypeptide(L)'
;MGFLERTIEKTKASTKSMSSKFNESKDTSKIQSQIKAEKAKVKECYETIGKEYYRFTYDGDESHKDCFDSLVKQINDSRKLIEEWEAQLDEVKSKGAEERENIKADRDAKLEEIEASDAEAKAEKERIRKEKDDTF
;
A
#
# COMPACT_ATOMS: atom_id res chain seq x y z
N MET A 1 -23.93 -22.31 -15.77
CA MET A 1 -22.90 -21.98 -16.78
C MET A 1 -21.56 -22.04 -16.05
N GLY A 2 -20.67 -22.99 -16.32
CA GLY A 2 -19.59 -22.87 -17.30
C GLY A 2 -18.23 -22.57 -16.62
N PHE A 3 -17.28 -23.51 -16.69
CA PHE A 3 -15.87 -23.36 -16.24
C PHE A 3 -15.21 -22.03 -16.67
N LEU A 4 -15.66 -21.49 -17.81
CA LEU A 4 -15.23 -20.20 -18.37
C LEU A 4 -15.57 -19.01 -17.45
N GLU A 5 -16.77 -18.93 -16.87
CA GLU A 5 -17.15 -17.81 -16.00
C GLU A 5 -16.35 -17.76 -14.70
N ARG A 6 -16.12 -18.92 -14.05
CA ARG A 6 -15.25 -19.01 -12.87
C ARG A 6 -13.82 -18.59 -13.19
N THR A 7 -13.33 -18.96 -14.36
CA THR A 7 -11.97 -18.58 -14.82
C THR A 7 -11.89 -17.08 -15.04
N ILE A 8 -12.89 -16.48 -15.70
CA ILE A 8 -12.97 -15.03 -15.94
C ILE A 8 -12.98 -14.25 -14.63
N GLU A 9 -13.80 -14.65 -13.64
CA GLU A 9 -13.86 -13.93 -12.36
C GLU A 9 -12.56 -14.07 -11.55
N LYS A 10 -11.92 -15.26 -11.56
CA LYS A 10 -10.58 -15.43 -10.96
C LYS A 10 -9.54 -14.51 -11.61
N THR A 11 -9.54 -14.44 -12.95
CA THR A 11 -8.63 -13.55 -13.68
C THR A 11 -8.90 -12.08 -13.36
N LYS A 12 -10.17 -11.63 -13.36
CA LYS A 12 -10.54 -10.25 -13.02
C LYS A 12 -10.10 -9.87 -11.61
N ALA A 13 -10.35 -10.71 -10.62
CA ALA A 13 -9.95 -10.47 -9.23
C ALA A 13 -8.43 -10.41 -9.08
N SER A 14 -7.71 -11.31 -9.76
CA SER A 14 -6.24 -11.30 -9.79
C SER A 14 -5.69 -10.00 -10.40
N THR A 15 -6.25 -9.56 -11.54
CA THR A 15 -5.84 -8.31 -12.20
C THR A 15 -6.11 -7.09 -11.32
N LYS A 16 -7.29 -7.00 -10.69
CA LYS A 16 -7.62 -5.92 -9.76
C LYS A 16 -6.68 -5.89 -8.55
N SER A 17 -6.40 -7.05 -7.96
CA SER A 17 -5.48 -7.16 -6.82
C SER A 17 -4.05 -6.76 -7.20
N MET A 18 -3.57 -7.17 -8.39
CA MET A 18 -2.26 -6.74 -8.89
C MET A 18 -2.19 -5.24 -9.14
N SER A 19 -3.25 -4.64 -9.69
CA SER A 19 -3.31 -3.19 -9.91
C SER A 19 -3.26 -2.41 -8.59
N SER A 20 -4.04 -2.82 -7.57
CA SER A 20 -4.02 -2.18 -6.25
C SER A 20 -2.64 -2.30 -5.59
N LYS A 21 -2.02 -3.49 -5.62
CA LYS A 21 -0.64 -3.68 -5.13
C LYS A 21 0.39 -2.82 -5.87
N PHE A 22 0.25 -2.66 -7.18
CA PHE A 22 1.17 -1.83 -7.96
C PHE A 22 1.06 -0.35 -7.58
N ASN A 23 -0.17 0.16 -7.42
CA ASN A 23 -0.40 1.53 -6.97
C ASN A 23 0.14 1.77 -5.56
N GLU A 24 -0.16 0.88 -4.61
CA GLU A 24 0.41 0.93 -3.26
C GLU A 24 1.94 0.91 -3.30
N SER A 25 2.54 0.03 -4.10
CA SER A 25 4.00 -0.07 -4.23
C SER A 25 4.62 1.23 -4.76
N LYS A 26 3.96 1.89 -5.71
CA LYS A 26 4.44 3.16 -6.28
C LYS A 26 4.37 4.28 -5.24
N ASP A 27 3.24 4.40 -4.55
CA ASP A 27 3.02 5.46 -3.57
C ASP A 27 3.92 5.26 -2.33
N THR A 28 4.02 4.04 -1.81
CA THR A 28 4.95 3.70 -0.73
C THR A 28 6.41 3.99 -1.11
N SER A 29 6.84 3.64 -2.33
CA SER A 29 8.20 3.94 -2.79
C SER A 29 8.49 5.44 -2.84
N LYS A 30 7.51 6.25 -3.28
CA LYS A 30 7.63 7.70 -3.30
C LYS A 30 7.79 8.28 -1.89
N ILE A 31 6.93 7.86 -0.97
CA ILE A 31 6.96 8.32 0.44
C ILE A 31 8.28 7.86 1.11
N GLN A 32 8.72 6.63 0.90
CA GLN A 32 10.01 6.13 1.40
C GLN A 32 11.19 6.95 0.88
N SER A 33 11.16 7.35 -0.39
CA SER A 33 12.20 8.21 -0.96
C SER A 33 12.22 9.58 -0.29
N GLN A 34 11.06 10.15 0.04
CA GLN A 34 10.95 11.43 0.75
C GLN A 34 11.50 11.30 2.18
N ILE A 35 11.09 10.27 2.92
CA ILE A 35 11.62 9.96 4.26
C ILE A 35 13.15 9.82 4.23
N LYS A 36 13.69 9.11 3.24
CA LYS A 36 15.14 8.93 3.09
C LYS A 36 15.85 10.26 2.84
N ALA A 37 15.27 11.14 2.04
CA ALA A 37 15.82 12.46 1.76
C ALA A 37 15.86 13.34 3.02
N GLU A 38 14.79 13.37 3.83
CA GLU A 38 14.80 14.14 5.09
C GLU A 38 15.71 13.52 6.14
N LYS A 39 15.80 12.17 6.22
CA LYS A 39 16.78 11.50 7.09
C LYS A 39 18.23 11.88 6.71
N ALA A 40 18.51 12.04 5.41
CA ALA A 40 19.80 12.55 4.94
C ALA A 40 20.05 14.00 5.37
N LYS A 41 19.06 14.89 5.22
CA LYS A 41 19.16 16.29 5.69
C LYS A 41 19.43 16.39 7.19
N VAL A 42 18.72 15.60 8.00
CA VAL A 42 18.95 15.54 9.45
C VAL A 42 20.39 15.12 9.75
N LYS A 43 20.89 14.10 9.05
CA LYS A 43 22.28 13.64 9.20
C LYS A 43 23.27 14.75 8.83
N GLU A 44 23.08 15.43 7.71
CA GLU A 44 23.92 16.55 7.27
C GLU A 44 23.92 17.70 8.28
N CYS A 45 22.76 18.02 8.87
CA CYS A 45 22.66 19.03 9.93
C CYS A 45 23.49 18.62 11.15
N TYR A 46 23.38 17.37 11.61
CA TYR A 46 24.20 16.87 12.73
C TYR A 46 25.70 16.87 12.41
N GLU A 47 26.10 16.48 11.20
CA GLU A 47 27.50 16.56 10.77
C GLU A 47 28.02 18.00 10.76
N THR A 48 27.18 18.95 10.34
CA THR A 48 27.51 20.39 10.36
C THR A 48 27.66 20.90 11.78
N ILE A 49 26.72 20.57 12.68
CA ILE A 49 26.82 20.90 14.11
C ILE A 49 28.13 20.38 14.70
N GLY A 50 28.51 19.13 14.39
CA GLY A 50 29.76 18.54 14.88
C GLY A 50 31.01 19.30 14.40
N LYS A 51 31.04 19.69 13.11
CA LYS A 51 32.14 20.48 12.53
C LYS A 51 32.25 21.88 13.15
N GLU A 52 31.12 22.56 13.31
CA GLU A 52 31.09 23.89 13.92
C GLU A 52 31.45 23.83 15.40
N TYR A 53 31.04 22.79 16.13
CA TYR A 53 31.44 22.58 17.52
C TYR A 53 32.96 22.37 17.65
N TYR A 54 33.57 21.61 16.74
CA TYR A 54 35.02 21.42 16.71
C TYR A 54 35.75 22.76 16.45
N ARG A 55 35.31 23.54 15.46
CA ARG A 55 35.89 24.86 15.16
C ARG A 55 35.79 25.82 16.34
N PHE A 56 34.64 25.86 17.00
CA PHE A 56 34.45 26.68 18.19
C PHE A 56 35.40 26.28 19.34
N THR A 57 35.51 24.98 19.62
CA THR A 57 36.28 24.48 20.77
C THR A 57 37.78 24.40 20.55
N TYR A 58 38.22 24.15 19.31
CA TYR A 58 39.62 23.94 18.97
C TYR A 58 40.27 25.16 18.30
N ASP A 59 39.57 25.78 17.34
CA ASP A 59 40.09 26.94 16.59
C ASP A 59 39.75 28.28 17.28
N GLY A 60 38.85 28.26 18.28
CA GLY A 60 38.45 29.45 19.06
C GLY A 60 37.58 30.43 18.28
N ASP A 61 36.98 29.99 17.17
CA ASP A 61 36.12 30.82 16.32
C ASP A 61 34.68 30.89 16.86
N GLU A 62 34.32 32.02 17.45
CA GLU A 62 32.98 32.25 18.01
C GLU A 62 31.94 32.74 17.00
N SER A 63 32.34 33.02 15.76
CA SER A 63 31.46 33.63 14.74
C SER A 63 30.28 32.74 14.30
N HIS A 64 30.31 31.45 14.65
CA HIS A 64 29.34 30.45 14.20
C HIS A 64 28.29 30.06 15.27
N LYS A 65 28.31 30.69 16.45
CA LYS A 65 27.41 30.36 17.58
C LYS A 65 25.92 30.53 17.23
N ASP A 66 25.59 31.50 16.40
CA ASP A 66 24.21 31.76 15.95
C ASP A 66 23.71 30.74 14.91
N CYS A 67 24.60 29.90 14.37
CA CYS A 67 24.25 28.90 13.35
C CYS A 67 23.58 27.65 13.94
N PHE A 68 23.81 27.36 15.23
CA PHE A 68 23.30 26.14 15.87
C PHE A 68 21.78 26.13 16.00
N ASP A 69 21.17 27.24 16.41
CA ASP A 69 19.70 27.31 16.58
C ASP A 69 18.96 27.09 15.26
N SER A 70 19.52 27.62 14.15
CA SER A 70 19.00 27.39 12.80
C SER A 70 19.06 25.92 12.41
N LEU A 71 20.21 25.26 12.65
CA LEU A 71 20.40 23.83 12.37
C LEU A 71 19.49 22.94 13.22
N VAL A 72 19.33 23.26 14.51
CA VAL A 72 18.42 22.54 15.42
C VAL A 72 16.98 22.70 14.95
N LYS A 73 16.58 23.90 14.52
CA LYS A 73 15.24 24.13 13.95
C LYS A 73 15.02 23.30 12.69
N GLN A 74 15.99 23.26 11.76
CA GLN A 74 15.91 22.43 10.56
C GLN A 74 15.78 20.94 10.90
N ILE A 75 16.52 20.44 11.89
CA ILE A 75 16.40 19.05 12.36
C ILE A 75 14.99 18.77 12.86
N ASN A 76 14.41 19.67 13.66
CA ASN A 76 13.08 19.48 14.21
C ASN A 76 12.00 19.54 13.12
N ASP A 77 12.12 20.45 12.16
CA ASP A 77 11.19 20.56 11.04
C ASP A 77 11.27 19.30 10.14
N SER A 78 12.47 18.83 9.80
CA SER A 78 12.66 17.57 9.07
C SER A 78 12.14 16.35 9.84
N ARG A 79 12.27 16.31 11.18
CA ARG A 79 11.72 15.23 12.01
C ARG A 79 10.20 15.19 11.96
N LYS A 80 9.52 16.34 12.03
CA LYS A 80 8.07 16.42 11.87
C LYS A 80 7.63 15.90 10.50
N LEU A 81 8.33 16.29 9.44
CA LEU A 81 8.04 15.79 8.09
C LEU A 81 8.25 14.27 7.98
N ILE A 82 9.28 13.72 8.62
CA ILE A 82 9.49 12.27 8.68
C ILE A 82 8.32 11.57 9.39
N GLU A 83 7.88 12.08 10.54
CA GLU A 83 6.73 11.53 11.29
C GLU A 83 5.43 11.59 10.46
N GLU A 84 5.17 12.71 9.79
CA GLU A 84 4.00 12.88 8.91
C GLU A 84 4.01 11.88 7.75
N TRP A 85 5.16 11.68 7.11
CA TRP A 85 5.28 10.72 6.01
C TRP A 85 5.27 9.27 6.46
N GLU A 86 5.82 8.95 7.65
CA GLU A 86 5.71 7.62 8.23
C GLU A 86 4.23 7.29 8.53
N ALA A 87 3.46 8.26 9.04
CA ALA A 87 2.01 8.11 9.22
C ALA A 87 1.26 7.91 7.88
N GLN A 88 1.60 8.69 6.84
CA GLN A 88 1.01 8.51 5.51
C GLN A 88 1.37 7.14 4.89
N LEU A 89 2.57 6.64 5.15
CA LEU A 89 3.01 5.33 4.67
C LEU A 89 2.20 4.20 5.30
N ASP A 90 1.91 4.31 6.60
CA ASP A 90 1.06 3.34 7.30
C ASP A 90 -0.39 3.43 6.82
N GLU A 91 -0.91 4.64 6.58
CA GLU A 91 -2.26 4.83 6.02
C GLU A 91 -2.39 4.19 4.62
N VAL A 92 -1.43 4.41 3.73
CA VAL A 92 -1.43 3.83 2.38
C VAL A 92 -1.39 2.29 2.43
N LYS A 93 -0.58 1.72 3.33
CA LYS A 93 -0.54 0.26 3.53
C LYS A 93 -1.84 -0.29 4.10
N SER A 94 -2.45 0.40 5.07
CA SER A 94 -3.73 -0.01 5.66
C SER A 94 -4.84 0.00 4.63
N LYS A 95 -4.98 1.09 3.87
CA LYS A 95 -5.96 1.18 2.77
C LYS A 95 -5.72 0.10 1.70
N GLY A 96 -4.47 -0.13 1.31
CA GLY A 96 -4.13 -1.19 0.37
C GLY A 96 -4.48 -2.60 0.88
N ALA A 97 -4.36 -2.84 2.19
CA ALA A 97 -4.76 -4.10 2.82
C ALA A 97 -6.29 -4.28 2.81
N GLU A 98 -7.04 -3.24 3.21
CA GLU A 98 -8.50 -3.23 3.19
C GLU A 98 -9.06 -3.42 1.77
N GLU A 99 -8.51 -2.73 0.77
CA GLU A 99 -8.90 -2.90 -0.63
C GLU A 99 -8.71 -4.34 -1.12
N ARG A 100 -7.59 -4.98 -0.76
CA ARG A 100 -7.34 -6.38 -1.12
C ARG A 100 -8.33 -7.33 -0.46
N GLU A 101 -8.68 -7.09 0.79
CA GLU A 101 -9.66 -7.88 1.52
C GLU A 101 -11.04 -7.75 0.87
N ASN A 102 -11.45 -6.51 0.53
CA ASN A 102 -12.70 -6.25 -0.19
C ASN A 102 -12.73 -6.94 -1.57
N ILE A 103 -11.64 -6.86 -2.36
CA ILE A 103 -11.55 -7.56 -3.66
C ILE A 103 -11.69 -9.09 -3.48
N LYS A 104 -11.15 -9.63 -2.39
CA LYS A 104 -11.23 -11.06 -2.09
C LYS A 104 -12.64 -11.45 -1.68
N ALA A 105 -13.29 -10.68 -0.82
CA ALA A 105 -14.66 -10.89 -0.38
C ALA A 105 -15.65 -10.81 -1.58
N ASP A 106 -15.52 -9.78 -2.42
CA ASP A 106 -16.34 -9.62 -3.63
C ASP A 106 -16.18 -10.81 -4.60
N ARG A 107 -14.95 -11.30 -4.77
CA ARG A 107 -14.69 -12.49 -5.59
C ARG A 107 -15.37 -13.72 -5.02
N ASP A 108 -15.24 -13.93 -3.71
CA ASP A 108 -15.77 -15.12 -3.05
C ASP A 108 -17.31 -15.14 -3.09
N ALA A 109 -17.96 -14.00 -2.81
CA ALA A 109 -19.40 -13.86 -2.95
C ALA A 109 -19.90 -14.17 -4.38
N LYS A 110 -19.20 -13.67 -5.41
CA LYS A 110 -19.55 -13.96 -6.81
C LYS A 110 -19.33 -15.42 -7.20
N LEU A 111 -18.30 -16.07 -6.65
CA LEU A 111 -18.07 -17.49 -6.90
C LEU A 111 -19.17 -18.35 -6.27
N GLU A 112 -19.65 -17.99 -5.09
CA GLU A 112 -20.80 -18.65 -4.46
C GLU A 112 -22.08 -18.49 -5.27
N GLU A 113 -22.35 -17.29 -5.81
CA GLU A 113 -23.50 -17.05 -6.69
C GLU A 113 -23.44 -17.90 -7.98
N ILE A 114 -22.25 -17.97 -8.60
CA ILE A 114 -22.04 -18.83 -9.78
C ILE A 114 -22.26 -20.31 -9.43
N GLU A 115 -21.80 -20.76 -8.26
CA GLU A 115 -21.98 -22.14 -7.83
C GLU A 115 -23.43 -22.49 -7.54
N ALA A 116 -24.19 -21.58 -6.94
CA ALA A 116 -25.63 -21.73 -6.74
C ALA A 116 -26.37 -21.81 -8.09
N SER A 117 -26.08 -20.89 -9.02
CA SER A 117 -26.66 -20.90 -10.37
C SER A 117 -26.30 -22.17 -11.16
N ASP A 118 -25.06 -22.67 -11.02
CA ASP A 118 -24.64 -23.93 -11.61
C ASP A 118 -25.40 -25.14 -11.04
N ALA A 119 -25.67 -25.15 -9.74
CA ALA A 119 -26.44 -26.20 -9.08
C ALA A 119 -27.90 -26.20 -9.54
N GLU A 120 -28.52 -25.03 -9.62
CA GLU A 120 -29.89 -24.85 -10.14
C GLU A 120 -29.98 -25.28 -11.61
N ALA A 121 -29.05 -24.85 -12.45
CA ALA A 121 -29.03 -25.24 -13.87
C ALA A 121 -28.82 -26.75 -14.07
N LYS A 122 -28.07 -27.42 -13.18
CA LYS A 122 -27.93 -28.89 -13.21
C LYS A 122 -29.23 -29.57 -12.77
N ALA A 123 -29.84 -29.11 -11.69
CA ALA A 123 -31.11 -29.64 -11.20
C ALA A 123 -32.22 -29.50 -12.26
N GLU A 124 -32.27 -28.36 -12.94
CA GLU A 124 -33.22 -28.10 -14.02
C GLU A 124 -32.98 -29.00 -15.24
N LYS A 125 -31.72 -29.17 -15.65
CA LYS A 125 -31.38 -30.12 -16.73
C LYS A 125 -31.76 -31.56 -16.38
N GLU A 126 -31.60 -31.96 -15.12
CA GLU A 126 -31.96 -33.31 -14.67
C GLU A 126 -33.48 -33.49 -14.62
N ARG A 127 -34.24 -32.47 -14.23
CA ARG A 127 -35.71 -32.46 -14.31
C ARG A 127 -36.20 -32.60 -15.75
N ILE A 128 -35.69 -31.77 -16.66
CA ILE A 128 -36.05 -31.83 -18.09
C ILE A 128 -35.72 -33.21 -18.68
N ARG A 129 -34.62 -33.84 -18.25
CA ARG A 129 -34.27 -35.19 -18.71
C ARG A 129 -35.29 -36.23 -18.23
N LYS A 130 -35.66 -36.20 -16.95
CA LYS A 130 -36.68 -37.12 -16.39
C LYS A 130 -38.04 -36.94 -17.07
N GLU A 131 -38.48 -35.69 -17.29
CA GLU A 131 -39.73 -35.40 -17.99
C GLU A 131 -39.74 -35.90 -19.44
N LYS A 132 -38.60 -35.83 -20.14
CA LYS A 132 -38.46 -36.39 -21.49
C LYS A 132 -38.46 -37.92 -21.51
N ASP A 133 -37.86 -38.55 -20.51
CA ASP A 133 -37.84 -40.01 -20.39
C ASP A 133 -39.23 -40.56 -20.03
N ASP A 134 -40.08 -39.80 -19.31
CA ASP A 134 -41.46 -40.18 -18.97
C ASP A 134 -42.48 -39.95 -20.12
N THR A 135 -42.10 -39.21 -21.17
CA THR A 135 -42.99 -38.89 -22.31
C THR A 135 -42.73 -39.72 -23.58
N PHE A 136 -41.81 -40.69 -23.54
CA PHE A 136 -41.50 -41.65 -24.62
C PHE A 136 -41.75 -43.10 -24.18
#